data_AF-A0AAN6WJU4-F1
#
_entry.id   AF-A0AAN6WJU4-F1
#
_cell.length_a   1.000
_cell.length_b   1.000
_cell.length_c   1.000
_cell.angle_alpha   90.00
_cell.angle_beta   90.00
_cell.angle_gamma   90.00
#
_symmetry.space_group_name_H-M   'P 1'
#
loop_
_entity.id
_entity.type
_entity.pdbx_description
1 polymer ?
#
loop_
_entity_poly.entity_id
_entity_poly.type
_entity_poly.pdbx_seq_one_letter_code
_entity_poly.pdbx_strand_id
1 'polypeptide(L)'
;MEFFIITESNPLPPAILRHLALSGALDEISNVPGAVRSYIYWHSRRDKETGKTTKPLLFFIYQTGRYGPQNGFRLCVVHQGYYIAAPTKPEGAITEEDEIDLLEKPIPQGHMEVVTLGEAVGIPDPEPESDSELGPDAI
;
A
#
# COMPACT_ATOMS: atom_id res chain seq x y z
N MET A 1 15.08 2.74 -26.12
CA MET A 1 14.89 2.76 -24.65
C MET A 1 13.63 1.94 -24.42
N GLU A 2 13.74 0.82 -23.73
CA GLU A 2 12.62 -0.09 -23.50
C GLU A 2 11.98 0.27 -22.17
N PHE A 3 10.69 0.60 -22.18
CA PHE A 3 9.94 0.93 -20.98
C PHE A 3 9.18 -0.31 -20.53
N PHE A 4 9.36 -0.69 -19.27
CA PHE A 4 8.52 -1.73 -18.68
C PHE A 4 7.22 -1.08 -18.19
N ILE A 5 6.12 -1.32 -18.91
CA ILE A 5 4.79 -0.83 -18.54
C ILE A 5 4.09 -1.91 -17.72
N ILE A 6 3.68 -1.55 -16.51
CA ILE A 6 2.92 -2.45 -15.63
C ILE A 6 1.45 -2.36 -16.03
N THR A 7 0.88 -3.51 -16.39
CA THR A 7 -0.55 -3.65 -16.71
C THR A 7 -1.10 -4.89 -15.99
N GLU A 8 -2.41 -5.11 -16.04
CA GLU A 8 -2.98 -6.37 -15.55
C GLU A 8 -2.43 -7.59 -16.27
N SER A 9 -2.16 -7.47 -17.58
CA SER A 9 -1.58 -8.52 -18.41
C SER A 9 -0.05 -8.63 -18.32
N ASN A 10 0.61 -7.61 -17.78
CA ASN A 10 2.05 -7.56 -17.54
C ASN A 10 2.33 -7.06 -16.11
N PRO A 11 2.14 -7.93 -15.10
CA PRO A 11 2.23 -7.53 -13.71
C PRO A 11 3.66 -7.14 -13.32
N LEU A 12 3.77 -6.41 -12.22
CA LEU A 12 5.06 -5.98 -11.67
C LEU A 12 5.98 -7.20 -11.41
N PRO A 13 7.16 -7.29 -12.04
CA PRO A 13 8.08 -8.39 -11.81
C PRO A 13 8.52 -8.43 -10.34
N PRO A 14 8.59 -9.62 -9.71
CA PRO A 14 9.03 -9.74 -8.32
C PRO A 14 10.43 -9.16 -8.05
N ALA A 15 11.29 -9.13 -9.08
CA ALA A 15 12.61 -8.51 -9.00
C ALA A 15 12.53 -7.00 -8.70
N ILE A 16 11.50 -6.29 -9.18
CA ILE A 16 11.31 -4.87 -8.89
C ILE A 16 10.96 -4.68 -7.41
N LEU A 17 10.09 -5.51 -6.84
CA LEU A 17 9.78 -5.47 -5.41
C LEU A 17 11.03 -5.67 -4.55
N ARG A 18 11.91 -6.61 -4.93
CA ARG A 18 13.20 -6.79 -4.26
C ARG A 18 14.09 -5.56 -4.37
N HIS A 19 14.19 -4.94 -5.54
CA HIS A 19 14.98 -3.73 -5.71
C HIS A 19 14.44 -2.56 -4.88
N LEU A 20 13.11 -2.38 -4.82
CA LEU A 20 12.49 -1.39 -3.95
C LEU A 20 12.83 -1.66 -2.47
N ALA A 21 12.72 -2.91 -2.02
CA ALA A 21 13.09 -3.30 -0.66
C ALA A 21 14.58 -3.06 -0.35
N LEU A 22 15.48 -3.29 -1.31
CA LEU A 22 16.92 -3.04 -1.17
C LEU A 22 17.29 -1.56 -1.23
N SER A 23 16.48 -0.73 -1.86
CA SER A 23 16.80 0.70 -2.05
C SER A 23 16.72 1.51 -0.77
N GLY A 24 15.99 1.03 0.25
CA GLY A 24 15.70 1.80 1.47
C GLY A 24 14.87 3.06 1.23
N ALA A 25 14.18 3.16 0.07
CA ALA A 25 13.42 4.35 -0.30
C ALA A 25 12.08 4.51 0.43
N LEU A 26 11.60 3.43 1.07
CA LEU A 26 10.32 3.40 1.78
C LEU A 26 10.55 3.14 3.27
N ASP A 27 9.60 3.57 4.10
CA ASP A 27 9.66 3.30 5.53
C ASP A 27 9.57 1.79 5.82
N GLU A 28 10.28 1.36 6.85
CA GLU A 28 10.37 -0.05 7.27
C GLU A 28 9.77 -0.21 8.67
N ILE A 29 8.72 -1.03 8.77
CA ILE A 29 7.96 -1.26 9.99
C ILE A 29 8.11 -2.73 10.40
N SER A 30 8.26 -3.01 11.68
CA SER A 30 8.25 -4.40 12.16
C SER A 30 6.81 -4.92 12.25
N ASN A 31 6.64 -6.22 12.07
CA ASN A 31 5.36 -6.89 12.28
C ASN A 31 5.03 -7.13 13.77
N VAL A 32 5.61 -6.37 14.70
CA VAL A 32 5.27 -6.51 16.13
C VAL A 32 3.83 -6.02 16.32
N PRO A 33 3.02 -6.70 17.15
CA PRO A 33 1.63 -6.31 17.36
C PRO A 33 1.48 -4.82 17.71
N GLY A 34 0.62 -4.13 16.96
CA GLY A 34 0.31 -2.70 17.08
C GLY A 34 1.25 -1.74 16.34
N ALA A 35 2.39 -2.19 15.81
CA ALA A 35 3.32 -1.29 15.12
C ALA A 35 2.74 -0.77 13.79
N VAL A 36 2.09 -1.64 13.01
CA VAL A 36 1.51 -1.24 11.72
C VAL A 36 0.35 -0.28 11.95
N ARG A 37 -0.53 -0.58 12.93
CA ARG A 37 -1.64 0.30 13.31
C ARG A 37 -1.14 1.68 13.74
N SER A 38 -0.18 1.71 14.65
CA SER A 38 0.39 2.96 15.16
C SER A 38 1.00 3.78 14.03
N TYR A 39 1.75 3.13 13.13
CA TYR A 39 2.35 3.78 11.98
C TYR A 39 1.29 4.44 11.08
N ILE A 40 0.27 3.69 10.66
CA ILE A 40 -0.83 4.22 9.83
C ILE A 40 -1.54 5.37 10.54
N TYR A 41 -1.84 5.24 11.83
CA TYR A 41 -2.56 6.27 12.58
C TYR A 41 -1.82 7.61 12.59
N TRP A 42 -0.50 7.58 12.84
CA TRP A 42 0.31 8.80 12.95
C TRP A 42 0.76 9.39 11.60
N HIS A 43 0.93 8.57 10.56
CA HIS A 43 1.52 9.00 9.29
C HIS A 43 0.51 9.26 8.17
N SER A 44 -0.72 8.75 8.28
CA SER A 44 -1.76 8.87 7.23
C SER A 44 -2.43 10.24 7.13
N ARG A 45 -2.05 11.20 8.00
CA ARG A 45 -2.72 12.50 8.14
C ARG A 45 -4.23 12.37 8.32
N ARG A 46 -4.67 11.40 9.13
CA ARG A 46 -6.08 11.10 9.36
C ARG A 46 -6.89 12.36 9.68
N ASP A 47 -8.06 12.48 9.05
CA ASP A 47 -9.07 13.45 9.43
C ASP A 47 -9.66 13.07 10.79
N LYS A 48 -9.56 13.99 11.76
CA LYS A 48 -9.97 13.79 13.15
C LYS A 48 -11.47 13.50 13.29
N GLU A 49 -12.30 14.08 12.44
CA GLU A 49 -13.76 13.96 12.50
C GLU A 49 -14.23 12.64 11.91
N THR A 50 -13.69 12.24 10.76
CA THR A 50 -14.17 11.06 10.03
C THR A 50 -13.42 9.78 10.35
N GLY A 51 -12.23 9.85 10.95
CA GLY A 51 -11.41 8.65 11.18
C GLY A 51 -10.66 8.17 9.95
N LYS A 52 -10.79 8.85 8.80
CA LYS A 52 -10.27 8.37 7.52
C LYS A 52 -8.89 8.95 7.18
N THR A 53 -8.04 8.15 6.57
CA THR A 53 -6.75 8.59 6.02
C THR A 53 -6.97 9.65 4.93
N THR A 54 -6.21 10.74 4.96
CA THR A 54 -6.28 11.78 3.90
C THR A 54 -5.13 11.68 2.91
N LYS A 55 -4.10 10.89 3.24
CA LYS A 55 -2.95 10.62 2.40
C LYS A 55 -2.76 9.10 2.24
N PRO A 56 -2.50 8.59 1.03
CA PRO A 56 -2.10 7.19 0.87
C PRO A 56 -0.73 6.94 1.50
N LEU A 57 -0.49 5.71 1.96
CA LEU A 57 0.79 5.26 2.51
C LEU A 57 1.33 4.08 1.71
N LEU A 58 2.66 4.01 1.64
CA LEU A 58 3.39 2.91 1.02
C LEU A 58 4.63 2.61 1.88
N PHE A 59 4.70 1.42 2.47
CA PHE A 59 5.77 1.04 3.39
C PHE A 59 6.00 -0.47 3.42
N PHE A 60 7.17 -0.89 3.87
CA PHE A 60 7.51 -2.30 4.06
C PHE A 60 7.20 -2.75 5.49
N ILE A 61 6.75 -4.00 5.61
CA ILE A 61 6.61 -4.71 6.87
C ILE A 61 7.61 -5.87 6.87
N TYR A 62 8.50 -5.89 7.87
CA TYR A 62 9.50 -6.93 8.08
C TYR A 62 9.23 -7.71 9.36
N GLN A 63 9.81 -8.91 9.44
CA GLN A 63 9.77 -9.70 10.66
C GLN A 63 10.52 -8.98 11.80
N THR A 64 9.90 -8.91 12.97
CA THR A 64 10.50 -8.28 14.15
C THR A 64 11.89 -8.85 14.46
N GLY A 65 12.88 -7.98 14.59
CA GLY A 65 14.28 -8.34 14.85
C GLY A 65 15.02 -8.93 13.65
N ARG A 66 14.42 -8.95 12.45
CA ARG A 66 15.07 -9.38 11.22
C ARG A 66 14.87 -8.33 10.13
N TYR A 67 15.97 -7.94 9.49
CA TYR A 67 15.96 -6.87 8.48
C TYR A 67 16.39 -7.41 7.12
N GLY A 68 15.92 -6.75 6.06
CA GLY A 68 16.29 -7.03 4.69
C GLY A 68 15.45 -8.11 3.98
N PRO A 69 15.36 -8.04 2.65
CA PRO A 69 14.40 -8.80 1.85
C PRO A 69 14.65 -10.32 1.83
N GLN A 70 15.86 -10.78 2.15
CA GLN A 70 16.19 -12.20 2.31
C GLN A 70 15.39 -12.89 3.42
N ASN A 71 14.90 -12.12 4.38
CA ASN A 71 14.07 -12.61 5.48
C ASN A 71 12.57 -12.59 5.17
N GLY A 72 12.19 -12.10 3.99
CA GLY A 72 10.82 -11.89 3.57
C GLY A 72 10.24 -10.55 4.05
N PHE A 73 9.26 -10.04 3.31
CA PHE A 73 8.57 -8.78 3.61
C PHE A 73 7.16 -8.73 3.04
N ARG A 74 6.35 -7.81 3.55
CA ARG A 74 5.10 -7.35 2.94
C ARG A 74 5.28 -5.91 2.48
N LEU A 75 4.90 -5.58 1.25
CA LEU A 75 4.72 -4.20 0.82
C LEU A 75 3.27 -3.82 1.07
N CYS A 76 3.03 -2.86 1.97
CA CYS A 76 1.69 -2.41 2.32
C CYS A 76 1.35 -1.12 1.57
N VAL A 77 0.24 -1.13 0.85
CA VAL A 77 -0.41 0.02 0.23
C VAL A 77 -1.64 0.36 1.04
N VAL A 78 -1.70 1.57 1.61
CA VAL A 78 -2.90 2.05 2.30
C VAL A 78 -3.54 3.13 1.44
N HIS A 79 -4.74 2.88 0.95
CA HIS A 79 -5.46 3.86 0.17
C HIS A 79 -5.93 5.02 1.03
N GLN A 80 -6.09 6.17 0.37
CA GLN A 80 -6.78 7.31 0.95
C GLN A 80 -8.24 6.92 1.26
N GLY A 81 -8.76 7.38 2.39
CA GLY A 81 -10.12 7.05 2.82
C GLY A 81 -10.22 5.81 3.73
N TYR A 82 -9.12 5.07 3.93
CA TYR A 82 -9.06 3.96 4.88
C TYR A 82 -9.39 4.44 6.30
N TYR A 83 -10.24 3.70 7.02
CA TYR A 83 -10.66 4.09 8.37
C TYR A 83 -9.70 3.55 9.42
N ILE A 84 -9.23 4.42 10.32
CA ILE A 84 -8.40 4.03 11.46
C ILE A 84 -8.75 4.84 12.71
N ALA A 85 -9.39 4.17 13.68
CA ALA A 85 -9.93 4.86 14.86
C ALA A 85 -8.87 5.31 15.87
N ALA A 86 -7.85 4.47 16.11
CA ALA A 86 -6.91 4.63 17.22
C ALA A 86 -5.52 4.03 16.88
N PRO A 87 -4.45 4.51 17.54
CA PRO A 87 -3.08 3.99 17.32
C PRO A 87 -2.89 2.59 17.91
N THR A 88 -3.77 2.17 18.83
CA THR A 88 -3.79 0.84 19.45
C THR A 88 -5.22 0.32 19.43
N LYS A 89 -5.39 -0.99 19.60
CA LYS A 89 -6.73 -1.56 19.78
C LYS A 89 -7.31 -1.14 21.14
N PRO A 90 -8.60 -0.77 21.18
CA PRO A 90 -9.32 -0.63 22.44
C PRO A 90 -9.28 -1.92 23.25
N GLU A 91 -9.19 -1.83 24.57
CA GLU A 91 -9.05 -2.97 25.49
C GLU A 91 -10.15 -4.04 25.32
N GLY A 92 -11.36 -3.64 24.91
CA GLY A 92 -12.49 -4.55 24.61
C GLY A 92 -12.57 -5.09 23.17
N ALA A 93 -11.75 -4.57 22.25
CA ALA A 93 -11.71 -5.00 20.84
C ALA A 93 -10.47 -5.86 20.53
N ILE A 94 -9.64 -6.17 21.55
CA ILE A 94 -8.43 -6.99 21.40
C ILE A 94 -8.77 -8.37 20.83
N THR A 95 -9.98 -8.88 21.07
CA THR A 95 -10.41 -10.24 20.67
C THR A 95 -10.92 -10.36 19.24
N GLU A 96 -11.30 -9.27 18.58
CA GLU A 96 -11.78 -9.28 17.19
C GLU A 96 -10.60 -9.01 16.25
N GLU A 97 -10.20 -9.98 15.43
CA GLU A 97 -9.13 -9.83 14.43
C GLU A 97 -9.60 -8.92 13.29
N ASP A 98 -8.80 -7.91 12.94
CA ASP A 98 -9.02 -7.03 11.80
C ASP A 98 -7.87 -7.12 10.78
N GLU A 99 -8.01 -6.42 9.66
CA GLU A 99 -7.07 -6.48 8.53
C GLU A 99 -5.63 -6.12 8.92
N ILE A 100 -5.44 -5.23 9.90
CA ILE A 100 -4.10 -4.82 10.33
C ILE A 100 -3.44 -5.94 11.13
N ASP A 101 -4.19 -6.70 11.93
CA ASP A 101 -3.62 -7.83 12.66
C ASP A 101 -3.12 -8.93 11.71
N LEU A 102 -3.79 -9.10 10.56
CA LEU A 102 -3.31 -10.01 9.51
C LEU A 102 -1.95 -9.59 8.97
N LEU A 103 -1.70 -8.28 8.83
CA LEU A 103 -0.41 -7.74 8.39
C LEU A 103 0.70 -7.95 9.43
N GLU A 104 0.34 -8.06 10.71
CA GLU A 104 1.27 -8.26 11.83
C GLU A 104 1.58 -9.75 12.08
N LYS A 105 0.90 -10.68 11.40
CA LYS A 105 1.20 -12.12 11.49
C LYS A 105 2.65 -12.43 11.08
N PRO A 106 3.22 -13.57 11.51
CA PRO A 106 4.56 -13.98 11.07
C PRO A 106 4.71 -13.96 9.55
N ILE A 107 5.89 -13.53 9.07
CA ILE A 107 6.27 -13.54 7.66
C ILE A 107 7.21 -14.73 7.45
N PRO A 108 6.90 -15.69 6.55
CA PRO A 108 7.83 -16.77 6.24
C PRO A 108 9.12 -16.25 5.60
N GLN A 109 10.23 -16.94 5.83
CA GLN A 109 11.53 -16.56 5.27
C GLN A 109 11.47 -16.52 3.73
N GLY A 110 11.95 -15.42 3.14
CA GLY A 110 11.98 -15.22 1.69
C GLY A 110 10.61 -14.94 1.05
N HIS A 111 9.54 -14.82 1.85
CA HIS A 111 8.21 -14.48 1.39
C HIS A 111 8.14 -13.04 0.88
N MET A 112 7.42 -12.81 -0.22
CA MET A 112 7.18 -11.46 -0.75
C MET A 112 5.71 -11.35 -1.11
N GLU A 113 5.04 -10.35 -0.57
CA GLU A 113 3.66 -10.06 -0.93
C GLU A 113 3.38 -8.57 -0.95
N VAL A 114 2.37 -8.18 -1.73
CA VAL A 114 1.81 -6.83 -1.74
C VAL A 114 0.42 -6.93 -1.15
N VAL A 115 0.14 -6.11 -0.15
CA VAL A 115 -1.17 -6.05 0.50
C VAL A 115 -1.72 -4.64 0.41
N THR A 116 -3.02 -4.55 0.17
CA THR A 116 -3.71 -3.28 -0.01
C THR A 116 -4.78 -3.15 1.07
N LEU A 117 -4.84 -1.98 1.71
CA LEU A 117 -5.87 -1.61 2.68
C LEU A 117 -6.75 -0.49 2.12
N GLY A 118 -8.07 -0.66 2.23
CA GLY A 118 -9.07 0.25 1.68
C GLY A 118 -9.31 0.06 0.18
N GLU A 119 -10.25 0.84 -0.36
CA GLU A 119 -10.59 0.80 -1.78
C GLU A 119 -9.77 1.82 -2.57
N ALA A 120 -9.30 1.42 -3.74
CA ALA A 120 -8.65 2.33 -4.67
C ALA A 120 -9.68 3.35 -5.18
N VAL A 121 -9.43 4.64 -4.93
CA VAL A 121 -10.11 5.69 -5.68
C VAL A 121 -9.49 5.64 -7.08
N GLY A 122 -10.20 5.04 -8.03
CA GLY A 122 -9.69 4.78 -9.38
C GLY A 122 -9.01 6.03 -9.96
N ILE A 123 -7.80 5.86 -10.50
CA ILE A 123 -7.25 6.85 -11.42
C ILE A 123 -8.25 6.87 -12.58
N PRO A 124 -8.94 7.98 -12.87
CA PRO A 124 -9.84 8.02 -14.01
C PRO A 124 -9.04 7.62 -15.25
N ASP A 125 -9.58 6.69 -16.03
CA ASP A 125 -8.99 6.34 -17.31
C ASP A 125 -8.76 7.63 -18.10
N PRO A 126 -7.61 7.79 -18.77
CA PRO A 126 -7.41 8.95 -19.63
C PRO A 126 -8.59 9.01 -20.59
N GLU A 127 -9.31 10.13 -20.59
CA GLU A 127 -10.43 10.32 -21.51
C GLU A 127 -9.94 10.00 -22.92
N PRO A 128 -10.65 9.18 -23.70
CA PRO A 128 -10.24 8.90 -25.07
C PRO A 128 -10.12 10.24 -25.77
N GLU A 129 -8.96 10.51 -26.39
CA GLU A 129 -8.78 11.70 -27.21
C GLU A 129 -9.94 11.73 -28.20
N SER A 130 -10.86 12.70 -28.02
CA SER A 130 -11.94 12.89 -28.95
C SER A 130 -11.27 13.28 -30.26
N ASP A 131 -11.28 12.39 -31.25
CA ASP A 131 -10.99 12.73 -32.63
C ASP A 131 -11.91 13.90 -32.97
N SER A 132 -11.38 15.12 -32.89
CA SER A 132 -12.08 16.30 -33.36
C SER A 132 -12.26 16.09 -34.85
N GLU A 133 -13.48 15.75 -35.25
CA GLU A 133 -13.92 15.69 -36.63
C GLU A 133 -13.36 16.93 -37.34
N LEU A 134 -12.47 16.70 -38.30
CA LEU A 134 -12.12 17.69 -39.30
C LEU A 134 -13.45 18.09 -39.97
N GLY A 135 -13.93 19.28 -39.62
CA GLY A 135 -15.15 19.84 -40.19
C GLY A 135 -15.06 19.84 -41.72
N PRO A 136 -16.19 19.63 -42.41
CA PRO A 136 -16.22 19.58 -43.86
C PRO A 136 -16.16 21.00 -44.39
N ASP A 137 -14.97 21.59 -44.49
CA ASP A 137 -14.76 22.82 -45.24
C ASP A 137 -13.31 22.89 -45.75
N ALA A 138 -13.08 22.27 -46.90
CA ALA A 138 -11.97 22.58 -47.78
C ALA A 138 -12.39 22.45 -49.24
N ILE A 139 -13.01 23.55 -49.72
CA ILE A 139 -13.03 24.12 -51.09
C ILE A 139 -13.46 23.20 -52.24
#